data_AF-A0A0R3RZK6-F1
#
_entry.id   AF-A0A0R3RZK6-F1
#
_cell.length_a   1.000
_cell.length_b   1.000
_cell.length_c   1.000
_cell.angle_alpha   90.00
_cell.angle_beta   90.00
_cell.angle_gamma   90.00
#
_symmetry.space_group_name_H-M   'P 1'
#
loop_
_entity.id
_entity.type
_entity.pdbx_description
1 polymer ?
#
loop_
_entity_poly.entity_id
_entity_poly.type
_entity_poly.pdbx_seq_one_letter_code
_entity_poly.pdbx_strand_id
1 'polypeptide(L)'
;MWPNSQMLCKLLILINWFAFAILDEYKIPIQFGNVTLYDRSDGRREVVIHQGINIGGYGGISGRTFLERNGTFETSNAGALLFDGKLYGNNETLTYTKQGIEMNTKYYFGNKTFHGGPGKEGIAFSQFLDHISKSFLGGLEKASKTTQERVKLFRRRQRQIRKHVI
;
A
#
# COMPACT_ATOMS: atom_id res chain seq x y z
N MET A 1 49.73 -33.52 -7.13
CA MET A 1 49.61 -32.16 -6.56
C MET A 1 48.21 -32.02 -5.97
N TRP A 2 48.08 -32.08 -4.65
CA TRP A 2 46.81 -31.99 -3.94
C TRP A 2 46.53 -30.53 -3.55
N PRO A 3 45.30 -30.00 -3.69
CA PRO A 3 45.00 -28.64 -3.28
C PRO A 3 44.92 -28.54 -1.74
N ASN A 4 45.46 -27.45 -1.20
CA ASN A 4 45.56 -27.11 0.22
C ASN A 4 44.28 -27.42 1.02
N SER A 5 44.37 -28.40 1.94
CA SER A 5 43.31 -28.78 2.89
C SER A 5 42.77 -27.60 3.70
N GLN A 6 43.60 -26.58 3.93
CA GLN A 6 43.25 -25.31 4.59
C GLN A 6 42.16 -24.52 3.85
N MET A 7 42.14 -24.52 2.51
CA MET A 7 41.09 -23.83 1.75
C MET A 7 39.76 -24.59 1.76
N LEU A 8 39.83 -25.92 1.77
CA LEU A 8 38.64 -26.78 1.82
C LEU A 8 37.93 -26.68 3.18
N CYS A 9 38.67 -26.60 4.29
CA CYS A 9 38.09 -26.33 5.60
C CYS A 9 37.46 -24.94 5.71
N LYS A 10 38.09 -23.89 5.15
CA LYS A 10 37.50 -22.54 5.14
C LYS A 10 36.22 -22.47 4.31
N LEU A 11 36.19 -23.17 3.17
CA LEU A 11 35.01 -23.26 2.31
C LEU A 11 33.86 -24.03 2.99
N LEU A 12 34.17 -25.14 3.68
CA LEU A 12 33.19 -25.91 4.44
C LEU A 12 32.63 -25.13 5.63
N ILE A 13 33.44 -24.32 6.32
CA ILE A 13 32.97 -23.43 7.40
C ILE A 13 32.08 -22.31 6.85
N LEU A 14 32.38 -21.77 5.67
CA LEU A 14 31.55 -20.76 4.98
C LEU A 14 30.20 -21.33 4.50
N ILE A 15 30.19 -22.55 3.97
CA ILE A 15 28.96 -23.24 3.56
C ILE A 15 28.11 -23.61 4.78
N ASN A 16 28.73 -23.97 5.90
CA ASN A 16 28.02 -24.25 7.15
C ASN A 16 27.41 -22.97 7.76
N TRP A 17 28.10 -21.83 7.70
CA TRP A 17 27.53 -20.53 8.11
C TRP A 17 26.32 -20.13 7.27
N PHE A 18 26.33 -20.40 5.95
CA PHE A 18 25.20 -20.13 5.05
C PHE A 18 24.04 -21.13 5.23
N ALA A 19 24.32 -22.38 5.64
CA ALA A 19 23.28 -23.37 5.91
C ALA A 19 22.48 -23.11 7.20
N PHE A 20 23.01 -22.28 8.11
CA PHE A 20 22.32 -21.81 9.32
C PHE A 20 21.52 -20.51 9.11
N ALA A 21 21.36 -20.01 7.88
CA ALA A 21 20.31 -19.05 7.54
C ALA A 21 18.99 -19.80 7.27
N ILE A 22 18.63 -20.65 8.23
CA ILE A 22 17.29 -20.90 8.75
C ILE A 22 16.16 -20.29 7.88
N LEU A 23 15.53 -21.15 7.08
CA LEU A 23 14.14 -20.98 6.63
C LEU A 23 13.22 -21.24 7.83
N ASP A 24 13.34 -20.43 8.89
CA ASP A 24 12.28 -20.38 9.88
C ASP A 24 11.18 -19.54 9.27
N GLU A 25 10.04 -20.18 9.05
CA GLU A 25 8.78 -19.51 8.83
C GLU A 25 8.53 -18.62 10.06
N TYR A 26 8.98 -17.36 9.99
CA TYR A 26 8.85 -16.41 11.09
C TYR A 26 7.37 -15.99 11.18
N LYS A 27 6.63 -16.73 12.01
CA LYS A 27 5.22 -16.44 12.31
C LYS A 27 5.17 -15.27 13.27
N ILE A 28 5.02 -14.07 12.74
CA ILE A 28 4.64 -12.91 13.54
C ILE A 28 3.22 -13.16 14.04
N PRO A 29 2.97 -13.29 15.36
CA PRO A 29 1.61 -13.34 15.86
C PRO A 29 0.95 -12.00 15.55
N ILE A 30 0.04 -12.00 14.57
CA ILE A 30 -0.77 -10.84 14.24
C ILE A 30 -1.70 -10.61 15.43
N GLN A 31 -1.58 -9.46 16.09
CA GLN A 31 -2.48 -9.12 17.19
C GLN A 31 -3.92 -9.09 16.65
N PHE A 32 -4.76 -9.96 17.20
CA PHE A 32 -6.19 -9.98 16.94
C PHE A 32 -6.76 -8.60 17.25
N GLY A 33 -7.60 -8.10 16.35
CA GLY A 33 -8.12 -6.74 16.40
C GLY A 33 -8.80 -6.37 17.71
N ASN A 34 -8.80 -5.06 17.99
CA ASN A 34 -9.55 -4.52 19.11
C ASN A 34 -11.04 -4.54 18.77
N VAL A 35 -11.83 -5.21 19.62
CA VAL A 35 -13.29 -5.08 19.64
C VAL A 35 -13.64 -4.05 20.71
N THR A 36 -14.16 -2.91 20.29
CA THR A 36 -14.61 -1.86 21.20
C THR A 36 -16.12 -1.70 21.08
N LEU A 37 -16.77 -1.72 22.24
CA LEU A 37 -18.20 -1.50 22.38
C LEU A 37 -18.42 -0.12 23.01
N TYR A 38 -19.16 0.74 22.32
CA TYR A 38 -19.60 2.01 22.87
C TYR A 38 -21.12 1.98 23.02
N ASP A 39 -21.58 2.15 24.25
CA ASP A 39 -22.97 2.50 24.55
C ASP A 39 -22.98 3.98 24.95
N ARG A 40 -23.45 4.85 24.06
CA ARG A 40 -23.42 6.30 24.27
C ARG A 40 -24.71 6.75 24.95
N SER A 41 -24.59 7.74 25.83
CA SER A 41 -25.72 8.32 26.57
C SER A 41 -26.81 8.94 25.68
N ASP A 42 -26.56 9.09 24.39
CA ASP A 42 -27.51 9.57 23.39
C ASP A 42 -28.29 8.46 22.67
N GLY A 43 -28.19 7.22 23.15
CA GLY A 43 -28.89 6.05 22.61
C GLY A 43 -28.23 5.41 21.39
N ARG A 44 -27.00 5.84 21.02
CA ARG A 44 -26.23 5.21 19.95
C ARG A 44 -25.42 4.03 20.48
N ARG A 45 -25.49 2.91 19.75
CA ARG A 45 -24.67 1.72 20.01
C ARG A 45 -23.70 1.51 18.85
N GLU A 46 -22.43 1.38 19.17
CA GLU A 46 -21.36 1.24 18.19
C GLU A 46 -20.48 0.04 18.57
N VAL A 47 -20.30 -0.89 17.63
CA VAL A 47 -19.36 -2.00 17.75
C VAL A 47 -18.27 -1.80 16.71
N VAL A 48 -17.04 -1.61 17.15
CA VAL A 48 -15.89 -1.38 16.29
C VAL A 48 -14.94 -2.57 16.41
N ILE A 49 -14.58 -3.18 15.29
CA ILE A 49 -13.64 -4.29 15.20
C ILE A 49 -12.52 -3.87 14.26
N HIS A 50 -11.37 -3.44 14.77
CA HIS A 50 -10.25 -2.97 13.94
C HIS A 50 -9.00 -3.80 14.16
N GLN A 51 -8.34 -4.20 13.07
CA GLN A 51 -7.08 -4.93 13.08
C GLN A 51 -6.13 -4.32 12.05
N GLY A 52 -4.83 -4.41 12.30
CA GLY A 52 -3.84 -3.95 11.33
C GLY A 52 -2.40 -4.22 11.72
N ILE A 53 -1.53 -4.17 10.73
CA ILE A 53 -0.08 -4.35 10.84
C ILE A 53 0.58 -3.20 10.08
N ASN A 54 1.60 -2.59 10.67
CA ASN A 54 2.48 -1.65 10.00
C ASN A 54 3.93 -1.95 10.39
N ILE A 55 4.70 -2.47 9.43
CA ILE A 55 6.13 -2.76 9.55
C ILE A 55 6.83 -1.86 8.53
N GLY A 56 7.46 -0.79 9.02
CA GLY A 56 8.27 0.10 8.17
C GLY A 56 7.50 0.78 7.03
N GLY A 57 6.21 1.06 7.21
CA GLY A 57 5.36 1.64 6.16
C GLY A 57 4.72 0.61 5.22
N TYR A 58 4.88 -0.68 5.51
CA TYR A 58 4.24 -1.78 4.79
C TYR A 58 3.33 -2.57 5.71
N GLY A 59 2.17 -2.97 5.21
CA GLY A 59 1.25 -3.82 5.96
C GLY A 59 -0.19 -3.64 5.48
N GLY A 60 -1.13 -3.65 6.40
CA GLY A 60 -2.54 -3.55 6.05
C GLY A 60 -3.42 -3.31 7.25
N ILE A 61 -4.62 -2.80 6.98
CA ILE A 61 -5.67 -2.55 7.94
C ILE A 61 -6.94 -3.26 7.47
N SER A 62 -7.68 -3.81 8.42
CA SER A 62 -9.03 -4.30 8.22
C SER A 62 -9.89 -3.86 9.38
N GLY A 63 -11.11 -3.41 9.10
CA GLY A 63 -12.00 -2.92 10.12
C GLY A 63 -13.45 -3.17 9.77
N ARG A 64 -14.26 -3.49 10.78
CA ARG A 64 -15.73 -3.47 10.66
C ARG A 64 -16.31 -2.61 11.75
N THR A 65 -17.25 -1.75 11.40
CA THR A 65 -18.04 -1.00 12.38
C THR A 65 -19.51 -1.27 12.15
N PHE A 66 -20.23 -1.56 13.23
CA PHE A 66 -21.68 -1.65 13.26
C PHE A 66 -22.21 -0.51 14.12
N LEU A 67 -23.11 0.29 13.58
CA LEU A 67 -23.67 1.46 14.25
C LEU A 67 -25.20 1.37 14.19
N GLU A 68 -25.83 1.42 15.35
CA GLU A 68 -27.27 1.55 15.49
C GLU A 68 -27.63 2.94 16.00
N ARG A 69 -28.60 3.59 15.33
CA ARG A 69 -29.11 4.91 15.73
C ARG A 69 -30.58 5.10 15.35
N ASN A 70 -31.47 5.23 16.33
CA ASN A 70 -32.85 5.71 16.14
C ASN A 70 -33.62 5.06 14.95
N GLY A 71 -33.49 3.73 14.79
CA GLY A 71 -34.13 2.98 13.70
C GLY A 71 -33.39 3.02 12.35
N THR A 72 -32.14 3.48 12.36
CA THR A 72 -31.17 3.31 11.27
C THR A 72 -30.07 2.36 11.71
N PHE A 73 -29.56 1.55 10.77
CA PHE A 73 -28.48 0.61 11.00
C PHE A 73 -27.43 0.80 9.92
N GLU A 74 -26.18 1.01 10.32
CA GLU A 74 -25.06 1.17 9.41
C GLU A 74 -24.01 0.10 9.69
N THR A 75 -23.51 -0.52 8.63
CA THR A 75 -22.32 -1.35 8.68
C THR A 75 -21.27 -0.75 7.76
N SER A 76 -20.04 -0.62 8.26
CA SER A 76 -18.89 -0.29 7.43
C SER A 76 -17.85 -1.39 7.48
N ASN A 77 -17.21 -1.66 6.35
CA ASN A 77 -16.16 -2.64 6.19
C ASN A 77 -14.98 -1.98 5.46
N ALA A 78 -13.91 -1.74 6.18
CA ALA A 78 -12.67 -1.18 5.66
C ALA A 78 -11.65 -2.30 5.45
N GLY A 79 -10.99 -2.29 4.29
CA GLY A 79 -9.86 -3.13 3.98
C GLY A 79 -8.87 -2.36 3.12
N ALA A 80 -7.66 -2.14 3.60
CA ALA A 80 -6.64 -1.45 2.83
C ALA A 80 -5.23 -1.97 3.13
N LEU A 81 -4.43 -2.06 2.08
CA LEU A 81 -2.99 -2.30 2.16
C LEU A 81 -2.28 -0.98 2.42
N LEU A 82 -1.28 -1.00 3.29
CA LEU A 82 -0.32 0.08 3.47
C LEU A 82 0.94 -0.30 2.67
N PHE A 83 1.29 0.49 1.68
CA PHE A 83 2.48 0.28 0.86
C PHE A 83 3.27 1.58 0.81
N ASP A 84 4.50 1.57 1.34
CA ASP A 84 5.34 2.78 1.42
C ASP A 84 4.62 3.96 2.10
N GLY A 85 3.90 3.68 3.20
CA GLY A 85 3.12 4.66 3.95
C GLY A 85 1.82 5.13 3.27
N LYS A 86 1.46 4.56 2.12
CA LYS A 86 0.28 4.93 1.32
C LYS A 86 -0.79 3.85 1.36
N LEU A 87 -2.06 4.24 1.47
CA LEU A 87 -3.18 3.31 1.59
C LEU A 87 -3.78 2.94 0.23
N TYR A 88 -3.97 1.66 0.00
CA TYR A 88 -4.56 1.09 -1.21
C TYR A 88 -5.65 0.09 -0.83
N GLY A 89 -6.91 0.39 -1.13
CA GLY A 89 -8.01 -0.50 -0.77
C GLY A 89 -9.36 0.19 -0.79
N ASN A 90 -10.31 -0.31 -0.02
CA ASN A 90 -11.67 0.20 0.00
C ASN A 90 -12.26 0.28 1.42
N ASN A 91 -13.29 1.12 1.55
CA ASN A 91 -14.17 1.13 2.70
C ASN A 91 -15.61 1.19 2.20
N GLU A 92 -16.36 0.13 2.45
CA GLU A 92 -17.75 -0.04 2.05
C GLU A 92 -18.66 0.24 3.22
N THR A 93 -19.57 1.19 3.07
CA THR A 93 -20.62 1.52 4.02
C THR A 93 -21.97 1.13 3.43
N LEU A 94 -22.73 0.33 4.17
CA LEU A 94 -24.12 0.00 3.88
C LEU A 94 -24.99 0.55 5.01
N THR A 95 -25.92 1.43 4.66
CA THR A 95 -26.80 2.10 5.61
C THR A 95 -28.24 1.73 5.30
N TYR A 96 -28.93 1.14 6.26
CA TYR A 96 -30.38 0.97 6.26
C TYR A 96 -31.04 2.14 6.98
N THR A 97 -31.91 2.84 6.27
CA THR A 97 -32.72 3.94 6.79
C THR A 97 -34.21 3.64 6.59
N LYS A 98 -35.07 4.49 7.16
CA LYS A 98 -36.52 4.41 6.93
C LYS A 98 -36.90 4.64 5.46
N GLN A 99 -36.01 5.26 4.69
CA GLN A 99 -36.19 5.62 3.28
C GLN A 99 -35.67 4.53 2.32
N GLY A 100 -34.87 3.57 2.81
CA GLY A 100 -34.33 2.49 2.01
C GLY A 100 -32.91 2.09 2.39
N ILE A 101 -32.25 1.38 1.48
CA ILE A 101 -30.87 0.93 1.61
C ILE A 101 -29.97 1.86 0.79
N GLU A 102 -28.96 2.44 1.44
CA GLU A 102 -27.93 3.24 0.81
C GLU A 102 -26.59 2.49 0.88
N MET A 103 -25.83 2.50 -0.21
CA MET A 103 -24.49 1.90 -0.25
C MET A 103 -23.49 2.93 -0.76
N ASN A 104 -22.35 3.02 -0.10
CA ASN A 104 -21.28 3.95 -0.43
C ASN A 104 -19.94 3.23 -0.32
N THR A 105 -19.09 3.36 -1.33
CA THR A 105 -17.78 2.72 -1.34
C THR A 105 -16.71 3.76 -1.54
N LYS A 106 -15.78 3.90 -0.60
CA LYS A 106 -14.58 4.72 -0.78
C LYS A 106 -13.46 3.82 -1.27
N TYR A 107 -12.71 4.26 -2.29
CA TYR A 107 -11.51 3.58 -2.77
C TYR A 107 -10.29 4.46 -2.51
N TYR A 108 -9.29 3.91 -1.84
CA TYR A 108 -8.02 4.55 -1.55
C TYR A 108 -6.97 4.10 -2.57
N PHE A 109 -6.29 5.05 -3.21
CA PHE A 109 -5.15 4.82 -4.10
C PHE A 109 -4.03 5.78 -3.73
N GLY A 110 -3.31 5.40 -2.68
CA GLY A 110 -2.30 6.20 -2.02
C GLY A 110 -2.84 7.51 -1.49
N ASN A 111 -2.52 8.63 -2.15
CA ASN A 111 -2.91 9.97 -1.69
C ASN A 111 -4.27 10.42 -2.24
N LYS A 112 -4.96 9.57 -3.03
CA LYS A 112 -6.26 9.88 -3.60
C LYS A 112 -7.34 8.95 -3.06
N THR A 113 -8.52 9.52 -2.87
CA THR A 113 -9.72 8.78 -2.48
C THR A 113 -10.79 9.01 -3.54
N PHE A 114 -11.43 7.93 -3.99
CA PHE A 114 -12.55 7.95 -4.93
C PHE A 114 -13.81 7.47 -4.22
N HIS A 115 -14.96 7.96 -4.65
CA HIS A 115 -16.26 7.61 -4.06
C HIS A 115 -17.13 6.91 -5.11
N GLY A 116 -17.44 5.65 -4.86
CA GLY A 116 -18.39 4.81 -5.61
C GLY A 116 -19.61 4.45 -4.77
N GLY A 117 -20.43 3.57 -5.34
CA GLY A 117 -21.76 3.18 -4.84
C GLY A 117 -22.81 3.26 -5.95
N PRO A 118 -24.03 2.77 -5.72
CA PRO A 118 -25.09 2.70 -6.73
C PRO A 118 -25.33 4.06 -7.40
N GLY A 119 -25.12 4.12 -8.71
CA GLY A 119 -25.27 5.34 -9.52
C GLY A 119 -24.05 6.28 -9.53
N LYS A 120 -22.96 5.91 -8.85
CA LYS A 120 -21.70 6.68 -8.76
C LYS A 120 -20.50 5.94 -9.36
N GLU A 121 -20.70 4.73 -9.87
CA GLU A 121 -19.66 3.87 -10.42
C GLU A 121 -18.98 4.53 -11.63
N GLY A 122 -19.74 5.17 -12.51
CA GLY A 122 -19.21 5.89 -13.67
C GLY A 122 -18.30 7.06 -13.28
N ILE A 123 -18.64 7.77 -12.19
CA ILE A 123 -17.84 8.89 -11.68
C ILE A 123 -16.56 8.36 -11.04
N ALA A 124 -16.66 7.32 -10.20
CA ALA A 124 -15.50 6.68 -9.57
C ALA A 124 -14.52 6.14 -10.63
N PHE A 125 -15.04 5.45 -11.66
CA PHE A 125 -14.23 4.91 -12.75
C PHE A 125 -13.56 6.01 -13.58
N SER A 126 -14.28 7.09 -13.88
CA SER A 126 -13.72 8.26 -14.58
C SER A 126 -12.58 8.92 -13.78
N GLN A 127 -12.78 9.14 -12.48
CA GLN A 127 -11.75 9.71 -11.60
C GLN A 127 -10.52 8.80 -11.49
N PHE A 128 -10.72 7.49 -11.47
CA PHE A 128 -9.65 6.49 -11.48
C PHE A 128 -8.85 6.55 -12.78
N LEU A 129 -9.51 6.55 -13.94
CA LEU A 129 -8.85 6.64 -15.24
C LEU A 129 -8.08 7.96 -15.41
N ASP A 130 -8.67 9.08 -15.01
CA ASP A 130 -7.98 10.38 -15.01
C ASP A 130 -6.73 10.36 -14.12
N HIS A 131 -6.80 9.70 -12.95
CA HIS A 131 -5.63 9.55 -12.10
C HIS A 131 -4.53 8.71 -12.73
N ILE A 132 -4.86 7.56 -13.32
CA ILE A 132 -3.87 6.71 -14.00
C ILE A 132 -3.25 7.46 -15.17
N SER A 133 -4.06 8.11 -15.99
CA SER A 133 -3.59 8.89 -17.14
C SER A 133 -2.57 9.95 -16.70
N LYS A 134 -2.91 10.77 -15.68
CA LYS A 134 -2.00 11.80 -15.16
C LYS A 134 -0.72 11.23 -14.54
N SER A 135 -0.82 10.15 -13.77
CA SER A 135 0.34 9.50 -13.16
C SER A 135 1.28 8.91 -14.22
N PHE A 136 0.71 8.27 -15.25
CA PHE A 136 1.46 7.67 -16.35
C PHE A 136 2.13 8.74 -17.22
N LEU A 137 1.38 9.77 -17.63
CA LEU A 137 1.91 10.91 -18.40
C LEU A 137 2.98 11.66 -17.62
N GLY A 138 2.78 11.91 -16.32
CA GLY A 138 3.79 12.54 -15.47
C GLY A 138 5.05 11.69 -15.31
N GLY A 139 4.92 10.35 -15.28
CA GLY A 139 6.04 9.42 -15.29
C GLY A 139 6.83 9.47 -16.60
N LEU A 140 6.14 9.46 -17.73
CA LEU A 140 6.74 9.57 -19.06
C LEU A 140 7.47 10.92 -19.25
N GLU A 141 6.87 12.02 -18.79
CA GLU A 141 7.49 13.34 -18.89
C GLU A 141 8.77 13.45 -18.06
N LYS A 142 8.76 12.90 -16.83
CA LYS A 142 9.97 12.83 -15.98
C LYS A 142 11.06 11.95 -16.62
N ALA A 143 10.70 10.80 -17.20
CA ALA A 143 11.65 9.93 -17.89
C ALA A 143 12.28 10.62 -19.12
N SER A 144 11.47 11.34 -19.89
CA SER A 144 11.89 12.16 -21.03
C SER A 144 12.89 13.26 -20.61
N LYS A 145 12.54 14.07 -19.60
CA LYS A 145 13.41 15.14 -19.07
C LYS A 145 14.74 14.59 -18.56
N THR A 146 14.71 13.50 -17.79
CA THR A 146 15.91 12.82 -17.26
C THR A 146 16.81 12.32 -18.39
N THR A 147 16.22 11.79 -19.47
CA THR A 147 16.97 11.33 -20.66
C THR A 147 17.61 12.51 -21.38
N GLN A 148 16.90 13.61 -21.55
CA GLN A 148 17.40 14.82 -22.21
C GLN A 148 18.55 15.48 -21.41
N GLU A 149 18.45 15.50 -20.08
CA GLU A 149 19.53 15.98 -19.20
C GLU A 149 20.77 15.08 -19.27
N ARG A 150 20.61 13.76 -19.25
CA ARG A 150 21.72 12.81 -19.43
C ARG A 150 22.42 13.01 -20.78
N VAL A 151 21.67 13.22 -21.87
CA VAL A 151 22.22 13.52 -23.20
C VAL A 151 22.99 14.84 -23.21
N LYS A 152 22.46 15.90 -22.57
CA LYS A 152 23.16 17.19 -22.44
C LYS A 152 24.46 17.05 -21.64
N LEU A 153 24.44 16.29 -20.54
CA LEU A 153 25.62 16.02 -19.72
C LEU A 153 26.69 15.25 -20.51
N PHE A 154 26.28 14.24 -21.28
CA PHE A 154 27.19 13.44 -22.10
C PHE A 154 27.87 14.28 -23.19
N ARG A 155 27.11 15.16 -23.87
CA ARG A 155 27.66 16.11 -24.86
C ARG A 155 28.67 17.09 -24.23
N ARG A 156 28.42 17.57 -23.00
CA ARG A 156 29.36 18.43 -22.27
C ARG A 156 30.66 17.71 -21.95
N ARG A 157 30.58 16.46 -21.46
CA ARG A 157 31.76 15.62 -21.18
C ARG A 157 32.57 15.34 -22.45
N GLN A 158 31.92 14.98 -23.55
CA GLN A 158 32.63 14.78 -24.83
C GLN A 158 33.34 16.05 -25.34
N ARG A 159 32.74 17.24 -25.15
CA ARG A 159 33.40 18.51 -25.48
C ARG A 159 34.61 18.78 -24.59
N GLN A 160 34.54 18.47 -23.29
CA GLN A 160 35.69 18.64 -22.39
C GLN A 160 36.83 17.67 -22.71
N ILE A 161 36.51 16.42 -23.07
CA ILE A 161 37.50 15.42 -23.49
C ILE A 161 38.18 15.87 -24.79
N ARG A 162 37.42 16.33 -25.80
CA ARG A 162 38.02 16.86 -27.04
C ARG A 162 38.91 18.08 -26.83
N LYS A 163 38.66 18.90 -25.79
CA LYS A 163 39.51 20.06 -25.45
C LYS A 163 40.82 19.68 -24.76
N HIS A 164 40.93 18.47 -24.20
CA HIS A 164 42.16 17.99 -23.53
C HIS A 164 43.01 17.07 -24.42
N VAL A 165 42.50 16.68 -25.59
CA VAL A 165 43.16 15.76 -26.54
C VAL A 165 43.73 16.51 -27.76
N ILE A 166 43.50 17.83 -27.86
CA ILE A 166 44.10 18.73 -28.86
C ILE A 166 45.13 19.60 -28.16
#